data_AF-A0A1G1FWU9-F1
#
_entry.id   AF-A0A1G1FWU9-F1
#
_cell.length_a   1.000
_cell.length_b   1.000
_cell.length_c   1.000
_cell.angle_alpha   90.00
_cell.angle_beta   90.00
_cell.angle_gamma   90.00
#
_symmetry.space_group_name_H-M   'P 1'
#
loop_
_entity.id
_entity.type
_entity.pdbx_description
1 polymer ?
#
loop_
_entity_poly.entity_id
_entity_poly.type
_entity_poly.pdbx_seq_one_letter_code
_entity_poly.pdbx_strand_id
1 'polypeptide(L)'
;MEPINTQGSEKQQDPPEVIPAVEYLKTARLHLRSNRQKEAYSVMLQANGIYPNHPVILSYRGWLQAVVDKKPKSGLAACRKAFVLFRTSDPDLAGRVYPTLYLNLGRTFLLTGKKRDAFDNFRKGLNYDKGNVELKKELDLLGTRKKPPLPFLSRSNFLNQIIGKLIHPGPKKRFKAAR
;
A
#
# COMPACT_ATOMS: atom_id res chain seq x y z
N MET A 1 -32.45 54.05 29.07
CA MET A 1 -33.16 52.96 28.38
C MET A 1 -32.18 52.41 27.35
N GLU A 2 -31.53 51.28 27.67
CA GLU A 2 -30.74 50.51 26.69
C GLU A 2 -31.69 49.64 25.80
N PRO A 3 -31.19 48.74 24.92
CA PRO A 3 -30.92 48.98 23.50
C PRO A 3 -31.64 47.95 22.59
N ILE A 4 -31.69 48.11 21.27
CA ILE A 4 -31.93 46.97 20.36
C ILE A 4 -31.00 47.03 19.14
N ASN A 5 -29.90 46.32 19.30
CA ASN A 5 -29.06 45.72 18.28
C ASN A 5 -29.86 44.61 17.58
N THR A 6 -30.02 44.67 16.25
CA THR A 6 -30.49 43.51 15.47
C THR A 6 -29.39 43.14 14.49
N GLN A 7 -28.57 42.19 14.92
CA GLN A 7 -27.66 41.45 14.07
C GLN A 7 -28.47 40.74 12.98
N GLY A 8 -28.17 41.07 11.72
CA GLY A 8 -28.59 40.29 10.57
C GLY A 8 -27.97 38.91 10.67
N SER A 9 -28.84 37.91 10.66
CA SER A 9 -28.57 36.48 10.66
C SER A 9 -27.47 36.08 9.67
N GLU A 10 -26.29 35.79 10.21
CA GLU A 10 -25.33 34.91 9.55
C GLU A 10 -26.04 33.57 9.29
N LYS A 11 -26.21 33.24 8.01
CA LYS A 11 -26.63 31.90 7.60
C LYS A 11 -25.56 30.95 8.09
N GLN A 12 -25.87 30.25 9.18
CA GLN A 12 -25.18 29.05 9.64
C GLN A 12 -25.12 28.09 8.44
N GLN A 13 -24.01 28.11 7.70
CA GLN A 13 -23.71 27.07 6.74
C GLN A 13 -23.37 25.85 7.59
N ASP A 14 -24.25 24.85 7.54
CA ASP A 14 -23.97 23.53 8.10
C ASP A 14 -22.55 23.11 7.69
N PRO A 15 -21.74 22.56 8.59
CA PRO A 15 -20.40 22.13 8.25
C PRO A 15 -20.49 21.17 7.06
N PRO A 16 -19.67 21.35 6.00
CA PRO A 16 -19.75 20.52 4.82
C PRO A 16 -19.70 19.06 5.24
N GLU A 17 -20.66 18.25 4.78
CA GLU A 17 -20.81 16.84 5.14
C GLU A 17 -19.45 16.13 4.96
N VAL A 18 -18.74 15.92 6.06
CA VAL A 18 -17.38 15.37 6.00
C VAL A 18 -17.51 13.88 5.76
N ILE A 19 -17.35 13.48 4.49
CA ILE A 19 -17.36 12.09 4.06
C ILE A 19 -16.37 11.29 4.95
N PRO A 20 -16.82 10.24 5.65
CA PRO A 20 -15.96 9.46 6.53
C PRO A 20 -14.77 8.85 5.79
N ALA A 21 -13.62 8.73 6.47
CA ALA A 21 -12.40 8.11 5.92
C ALA A 21 -12.64 6.71 5.30
N VAL A 22 -13.58 5.95 5.86
CA VAL A 22 -13.97 4.62 5.37
C VAL A 22 -14.52 4.66 3.95
N GLU A 23 -15.30 5.69 3.58
CA GLU A 23 -15.88 5.82 2.25
C GLU A 23 -14.82 6.12 1.19
N TYR A 24 -13.83 6.96 1.52
CA TYR A 24 -12.64 7.15 0.66
C TYR A 24 -11.85 5.86 0.45
N LEU A 25 -11.69 5.05 1.50
CA LEU A 25 -10.99 3.77 1.40
C LEU A 25 -11.78 2.75 0.55
N LYS A 26 -13.11 2.74 0.67
CA LYS A 26 -14.00 1.88 -0.10
C LYS A 26 -13.97 2.23 -1.59
N THR A 27 -14.14 3.51 -1.92
CA THR A 27 -14.09 4.02 -3.30
C THR A 27 -12.74 3.75 -3.96
N ALA A 28 -11.62 4.03 -3.28
CA ALA A 28 -10.29 3.72 -3.82
C ALA A 28 -10.08 2.22 -4.05
N ARG A 29 -10.56 1.35 -3.16
CA ARG A 29 -10.49 -0.12 -3.36
C ARG A 29 -11.31 -0.57 -4.58
N LEU A 30 -12.46 0.06 -4.84
CA LEU A 30 -13.24 -0.22 -6.05
C LEU A 30 -12.44 0.14 -7.31
N HIS A 31 -11.81 1.32 -7.34
CA HIS A 31 -10.92 1.71 -8.45
C HIS A 31 -9.76 0.72 -8.64
N LEU A 32 -9.11 0.30 -7.55
CA LEU A 32 -8.01 -0.67 -7.59
C LEU A 32 -8.44 -2.03 -8.14
N ARG A 33 -9.64 -2.51 -7.79
CA ARG A 33 -10.21 -3.75 -8.35
C ARG A 33 -10.42 -3.66 -9.87
N SER A 34 -10.77 -2.47 -10.37
CA SER A 34 -10.89 -2.20 -11.80
C SER A 34 -9.58 -1.78 -12.48
N ASN A 35 -8.43 -1.93 -11.81
CA ASN A 35 -7.10 -1.51 -12.30
C ASN A 35 -6.99 -0.01 -12.64
N ARG A 36 -7.88 0.82 -12.09
CA ARG A 36 -7.95 2.28 -12.25
C ARG A 36 -7.05 2.98 -11.22
N GLN A 37 -5.73 2.87 -11.40
CA GLN A 37 -4.75 3.35 -10.42
C GLN A 37 -4.68 4.88 -10.30
N LYS A 38 -4.90 5.60 -11.40
CA LYS A 38 -4.88 7.07 -11.41
C LYS A 38 -6.06 7.65 -10.62
N GLU A 39 -7.23 7.05 -10.80
CA GLU A 39 -8.48 7.40 -10.13
C GLU A 39 -8.42 7.01 -8.65
N ALA A 40 -7.85 5.83 -8.32
CA ALA A 40 -7.58 5.49 -6.93
C ALA A 40 -6.63 6.52 -6.27
N TYR A 41 -5.66 7.04 -7.03
CA TYR A 41 -4.73 8.04 -6.52
C TYR A 41 -5.39 9.40 -6.29
N SER A 42 -6.25 9.86 -7.20
CA SER A 42 -6.99 11.11 -7.01
C SER A 42 -7.89 11.06 -5.78
N VAL A 43 -8.60 9.96 -5.57
CA VAL A 43 -9.42 9.73 -4.35
C VAL A 43 -8.55 9.78 -3.09
N MET A 44 -7.37 9.15 -3.12
CA MET A 44 -6.45 9.17 -1.98
C MET A 44 -5.81 10.54 -1.72
N LEU A 45 -5.61 11.36 -2.77
CA LEU A 45 -5.15 12.74 -2.61
C LEU A 45 -6.22 13.60 -1.92
N GLN A 46 -7.48 13.49 -2.35
CA GLN A 46 -8.61 14.15 -1.70
C GLN A 46 -8.72 13.72 -0.23
N ALA A 47 -8.72 12.41 0.02
CA ALA A 47 -8.79 11.85 1.36
C ALA A 47 -7.64 12.32 2.27
N ASN A 48 -6.41 12.43 1.74
CA ASN A 48 -5.26 12.91 2.50
C ASN A 48 -5.32 14.41 2.79
N GLY A 49 -6.04 15.21 2.00
CA GLY A 49 -6.28 16.62 2.31
C GLY A 49 -7.13 16.80 3.57
N ILE A 50 -8.12 15.92 3.73
CA ILE A 50 -9.04 15.92 4.88
C ILE A 50 -8.43 15.18 6.08
N TYR A 51 -7.76 14.05 5.83
CA TYR A 51 -7.21 13.15 6.85
C TYR A 51 -5.69 12.94 6.69
N PRO A 52 -4.86 13.99 6.84
CA PRO A 52 -3.42 13.94 6.53
C PRO A 52 -2.61 12.97 7.40
N ASN A 53 -3.10 12.67 8.60
CA ASN A 53 -2.45 11.78 9.56
C ASN A 53 -3.11 10.40 9.68
N HIS A 54 -4.11 10.09 8.84
CA HIS A 54 -4.75 8.78 8.87
C HIS A 54 -3.81 7.72 8.26
N PRO A 55 -3.36 6.71 9.04
CA PRO A 55 -2.30 5.78 8.60
C PRO A 55 -2.63 5.03 7.30
N VAL A 56 -3.84 4.46 7.21
CA VAL A 56 -4.24 3.67 6.05
C VAL A 56 -4.28 4.52 4.77
N ILE A 57 -4.91 5.71 4.81
CA ILE A 57 -4.95 6.67 3.70
C ILE A 57 -3.54 7.06 3.27
N LEU A 58 -2.67 7.43 4.23
CA LEU A 58 -1.29 7.80 3.94
C LEU A 58 -0.51 6.65 3.28
N SER A 59 -0.72 5.41 3.71
CA SER A 59 -0.07 4.23 3.12
C SER A 59 -0.52 3.94 1.69
N TYR A 60 -1.83 4.06 1.41
CA TYR A 60 -2.37 3.89 0.06
C TYR A 60 -1.88 5.01 -0.86
N ARG A 61 -1.96 6.26 -0.40
CA ARG A 61 -1.42 7.41 -1.14
C ARG A 61 0.06 7.22 -1.45
N GLY A 62 0.87 6.80 -0.48
CA GLY A 62 2.31 6.58 -0.68
C GLY A 62 2.60 5.53 -1.76
N TRP A 63 1.92 4.39 -1.69
CA TRP A 63 2.05 3.36 -2.72
C TRP A 63 1.58 3.85 -4.09
N LEU A 64 0.39 4.47 -4.16
CA LEU A 64 -0.17 4.97 -5.42
C LEU A 64 0.68 6.09 -6.03
N GLN A 65 1.26 6.98 -5.21
CA GLN A 65 2.22 7.98 -5.67
C GLN A 65 3.46 7.31 -6.30
N ALA A 66 3.97 6.24 -5.70
CA ALA A 66 5.10 5.51 -6.26
C ALA A 66 4.77 4.89 -7.63
N VAL A 67 3.51 4.46 -7.82
CA VAL A 67 3.03 3.86 -9.07
C VAL A 67 2.74 4.90 -10.14
N VAL A 68 1.92 5.91 -9.81
CA VAL A 68 1.37 6.89 -10.75
C VAL A 68 2.38 7.98 -11.07
N ASP A 69 2.96 8.61 -10.04
CA ASP A 69 3.92 9.72 -10.21
C ASP A 69 5.34 9.23 -10.47
N LYS A 70 5.59 7.91 -10.39
CA LYS A 70 6.92 7.30 -10.48
C LYS A 70 7.90 7.87 -9.43
N LYS A 71 7.40 8.23 -8.24
CA LYS A 71 8.18 8.77 -7.11
C LYS A 71 8.30 7.76 -5.96
N PRO A 72 9.02 6.62 -6.14
CA PRO A 72 9.04 5.55 -5.15
C PRO A 72 9.75 5.91 -3.84
N LYS A 73 10.73 6.83 -3.87
CA LYS A 73 11.38 7.31 -2.64
C LYS A 73 10.38 8.06 -1.73
N SER A 74 9.58 8.94 -2.32
CA SER A 74 8.50 9.66 -1.61
C SER A 74 7.45 8.67 -1.10
N GLY A 75 7.02 7.73 -1.94
CA GLY A 75 6.05 6.71 -1.56
C GLY A 75 6.51 5.86 -0.37
N LEU A 76 7.78 5.42 -0.36
CA LEU A 76 8.36 4.69 0.77
C LEU A 76 8.35 5.50 2.06
N ALA A 77 8.69 6.80 1.99
CA ALA A 77 8.66 7.68 3.15
C ALA A 77 7.25 7.81 3.72
N ALA A 78 6.24 8.00 2.85
CA ALA A 78 4.84 8.06 3.26
C ALA A 78 4.35 6.75 3.89
N CYS A 79 4.63 5.59 3.26
CA CYS A 79 4.28 4.30 3.82
C CYS A 79 4.95 4.05 5.19
N ARG A 80 6.23 4.41 5.35
CA ARG A 80 6.93 4.30 6.65
C ARG A 80 6.33 5.23 7.71
N LYS A 81 5.99 6.47 7.34
CA LYS A 81 5.31 7.41 8.23
C LYS A 81 3.95 6.87 8.71
N ALA A 82 3.22 6.15 7.85
CA ALA A 82 1.97 5.50 8.24
C ALA A 82 2.15 4.49 9.38
N PHE A 83 3.24 3.71 9.40
CA PHE A 83 3.53 2.81 10.53
C PHE A 83 3.77 3.57 11.82
N VAL A 84 4.50 4.68 11.77
CA VAL A 84 4.78 5.52 12.95
C VAL A 84 3.46 6.07 13.51
N LEU A 85 2.63 6.65 12.64
CA LEU A 85 1.32 7.22 13.03
C LEU A 85 0.38 6.17 13.62
N PHE A 86 0.33 4.97 13.04
CA PHE A 86 -0.55 3.92 13.53
C PHE A 86 -0.09 3.36 14.88
N ARG A 87 1.22 3.19 15.07
CA ARG A 87 1.77 2.68 16.33
C ARG A 87 1.40 3.56 17.52
N THR A 88 1.19 4.85 17.29
CA THR A 88 0.79 5.83 18.31
C THR A 88 -0.72 6.04 18.43
N SER A 89 -1.54 5.43 17.58
CA SER A 89 -3.00 5.69 17.57
C SER A 89 -3.81 4.64 18.32
N ASP A 90 -3.84 3.40 17.83
CA ASP A 90 -4.77 2.37 18.33
C ASP A 90 -4.19 0.96 18.11
N PRO A 91 -3.65 0.32 19.17
CA PRO A 91 -3.11 -1.03 19.09
C PRO A 91 -4.15 -2.12 18.81
N ASP A 92 -5.42 -1.94 19.18
CA ASP A 92 -6.45 -2.99 19.08
C ASP A 92 -6.85 -3.24 17.63
N LEU A 93 -6.70 -2.22 16.78
CA LEU A 93 -6.90 -2.32 15.34
C LEU A 93 -5.72 -2.96 14.58
N ALA A 94 -4.68 -3.41 15.28
CA ALA A 94 -3.47 -3.98 14.68
C ALA A 94 -3.77 -5.08 13.66
N GLY A 95 -4.66 -6.02 13.99
CA GLY A 95 -5.05 -7.12 13.11
C GLY A 95 -5.72 -6.66 11.80
N ARG A 96 -6.32 -5.46 11.77
CA ARG A 96 -7.01 -4.91 10.61
C ARG A 96 -6.14 -3.94 9.80
N VAL A 97 -5.31 -3.15 10.49
CA VAL A 97 -4.53 -2.07 9.87
C VAL A 97 -3.17 -2.54 9.38
N TYR A 98 -2.40 -3.27 10.18
CA TYR A 98 -1.04 -3.70 9.80
C TYR A 98 -1.00 -4.51 8.50
N PRO A 99 -1.91 -5.46 8.21
CA PRO A 99 -1.89 -6.18 6.93
C PRO A 99 -1.91 -5.23 5.73
N THR A 100 -2.74 -4.18 5.78
CA THR A 100 -2.82 -3.16 4.72
C THR A 100 -1.55 -2.32 4.62
N LEU A 101 -0.97 -1.90 5.76
CA LEU A 101 0.27 -1.13 5.77
C LEU A 101 1.45 -1.92 5.20
N TYR A 102 1.59 -3.18 5.60
CA TYR A 102 2.62 -4.09 5.10
C TYR A 102 2.46 -4.39 3.62
N LEU A 103 1.22 -4.58 3.16
CA LEU A 103 0.92 -4.78 1.75
C LEU A 103 1.35 -3.58 0.90
N ASN A 104 0.95 -2.38 1.27
CA ASN A 104 1.27 -1.16 0.53
C ASN A 104 2.78 -0.85 0.55
N LEU A 105 3.44 -1.04 1.71
CA LEU A 105 4.89 -0.88 1.82
C LEU A 105 5.64 -1.92 0.97
N GLY A 106 5.22 -3.18 1.01
CA GLY A 106 5.80 -4.25 0.20
C GLY A 106 5.63 -4.01 -1.30
N ARG A 107 4.43 -3.61 -1.75
CA ARG A 107 4.18 -3.21 -3.14
C ARG A 107 5.08 -2.06 -3.58
N THR A 108 5.33 -1.10 -2.70
CA THR A 108 6.24 0.03 -2.96
C THR A 108 7.69 -0.44 -3.06
N PHE A 109 8.15 -1.36 -2.21
CA PHE A 109 9.47 -1.96 -2.32
C PHE A 109 9.69 -2.67 -3.66
N LEU A 110 8.68 -3.34 -4.21
CA LEU A 110 8.77 -3.96 -5.53
C LEU A 110 9.05 -2.95 -6.64
N LEU A 111 8.53 -1.72 -6.55
CA LEU A 111 8.80 -0.65 -7.52
C LEU A 111 10.26 -0.18 -7.49
N THR A 112 10.95 -0.39 -6.36
CA THR A 112 12.38 -0.09 -6.20
C THR A 112 13.31 -1.28 -6.49
N GLY A 113 12.77 -2.42 -6.94
CA GLY A 113 13.54 -3.64 -7.18
C GLY A 113 13.95 -4.41 -5.90
N LYS A 114 13.56 -3.93 -4.72
CA LYS A 114 13.90 -4.52 -3.41
C LYS A 114 12.97 -5.70 -3.07
N LYS A 115 13.08 -6.79 -3.84
CA LYS A 115 12.20 -7.97 -3.71
C LYS A 115 12.26 -8.64 -2.34
N ARG A 116 13.44 -8.70 -1.71
CA ARG A 116 13.60 -9.28 -0.36
C ARG A 116 12.81 -8.48 0.67
N ASP A 117 12.96 -7.15 0.66
CA ASP A 117 12.23 -6.27 1.56
C ASP A 117 10.71 -6.40 1.35
N ALA A 118 10.26 -6.49 0.09
CA ALA A 118 8.85 -6.72 -0.21
C ALA A 118 8.33 -8.05 0.37
N PHE A 119 9.07 -9.14 0.15
CA PHE A 119 8.74 -10.46 0.70
C PHE A 119 8.63 -10.44 2.23
N ASP A 120 9.61 -9.84 2.91
CA ASP A 120 9.63 -9.75 4.37
C ASP A 120 8.44 -8.94 4.89
N ASN A 121 8.05 -7.86 4.20
CA ASN A 121 6.86 -7.10 4.54
C ASN A 121 5.58 -7.91 4.35
N PHE A 122 5.44 -8.63 3.24
CA PHE A 122 4.25 -9.45 3.01
C PHE A 122 4.09 -10.55 4.06
N ARG A 123 5.19 -11.22 4.45
CA ARG A 123 5.18 -12.19 5.55
C ARG A 123 4.79 -11.56 6.88
N LYS A 124 5.33 -10.38 7.20
CA LYS A 124 4.95 -9.65 8.42
C LYS A 124 3.46 -9.31 8.43
N GLY A 125 2.89 -8.88 7.31
CA GLY A 125 1.45 -8.65 7.19
C GLY A 125 0.62 -9.91 7.49
N LEU A 126 1.04 -11.08 7.00
CA LEU A 126 0.36 -12.35 7.26
C LEU A 126 0.46 -12.84 8.71
N ASN A 127 1.41 -12.33 9.50
CA ASN A 127 1.45 -12.59 10.93
C ASN A 127 0.28 -11.91 11.68
N TYR A 128 -0.26 -10.80 11.14
CA TYR A 128 -1.43 -10.12 11.68
C TYR A 128 -2.74 -10.66 11.11
N ASP A 129 -2.76 -11.01 9.82
CA ASP A 129 -3.92 -11.61 9.15
C ASP A 129 -3.47 -12.75 8.25
N LYS A 130 -3.51 -13.99 8.78
CA LYS A 130 -3.14 -15.22 8.05
C LYS A 130 -4.07 -15.48 6.85
N GLY A 131 -5.26 -14.90 6.84
CA GLY A 131 -6.28 -15.07 5.79
C GLY A 131 -6.12 -14.12 4.61
N ASN A 132 -5.26 -13.10 4.72
CA ASN A 132 -5.22 -12.01 3.76
C ASN A 132 -4.87 -12.47 2.33
N VAL A 133 -5.87 -12.41 1.44
CA VAL A 133 -5.75 -12.89 0.05
C VAL A 133 -4.79 -12.04 -0.77
N GLU A 134 -4.76 -10.72 -0.55
CA GLU A 134 -3.88 -9.82 -1.32
C GLU A 134 -2.41 -10.05 -0.98
N LEU A 135 -2.08 -10.21 0.31
CA LEU A 135 -0.72 -10.53 0.75
C LEU A 135 -0.24 -11.88 0.22
N LYS A 136 -1.09 -12.92 0.27
CA LYS A 136 -0.78 -14.24 -0.32
C LYS A 136 -0.52 -14.14 -1.81
N LYS A 137 -1.39 -13.43 -2.55
CA LYS A 137 -1.22 -13.22 -3.98
C LYS A 137 0.10 -12.52 -4.32
N GLU A 138 0.50 -11.50 -3.56
CA GLU A 138 1.79 -10.83 -3.79
C GLU A 138 2.99 -11.75 -3.50
N LEU A 139 2.90 -12.62 -2.48
CA LEU A 139 3.92 -13.65 -2.22
C LEU A 139 4.00 -14.69 -3.35
N ASP A 140 2.85 -15.14 -3.85
CA ASP A 140 2.79 -16.10 -4.96
C ASP A 140 3.38 -15.51 -6.24
N LEU A 141 3.12 -14.23 -6.50
CA LEU A 141 3.71 -13.48 -7.62
C LEU A 141 5.22 -13.29 -7.50
N LEU A 142 5.76 -13.23 -6.28
CA LEU A 142 7.21 -13.26 -6.07
C LEU A 142 7.82 -14.64 -6.35
N GLY A 143 7.00 -15.68 -6.27
CA GLY A 143 7.37 -17.07 -6.47
C GLY A 143 8.14 -17.64 -5.28
N THR A 144 8.21 -18.98 -5.24
CA THR A 144 9.03 -19.67 -4.25
C THR A 144 10.48 -19.72 -4.72
N ARG A 145 11.40 -19.44 -3.79
CA ARG A 145 12.83 -19.61 -4.07
C ARG A 145 13.12 -21.11 -4.17
N LYS A 146 13.35 -21.60 -5.39
CA LYS A 146 13.64 -23.02 -5.62
C LYS A 146 15.05 -23.39 -5.16
N LYS A 147 15.23 -24.68 -4.83
CA LYS A 147 16.54 -25.23 -4.48
C LYS A 147 17.48 -25.13 -5.69
N PRO A 148 18.79 -24.91 -5.49
CA PRO A 148 19.76 -24.99 -6.59
C PRO A 148 19.65 -26.38 -7.25
N PRO A 149 19.65 -26.47 -8.60
CA PRO A 149 19.61 -27.77 -9.29
C PRO A 149 20.74 -28.71 -8.88
N LEU A 150 21.94 -28.15 -8.65
CA LEU A 150 23.11 -28.85 -8.14
C LEU A 150 23.43 -28.31 -6.74
N PRO A 151 22.91 -28.93 -5.66
CA PRO A 151 23.05 -28.40 -4.29
C PRO A 151 24.48 -28.40 -3.76
N PHE A 152 25.36 -29.19 -4.36
CA PHE A 152 26.80 -29.23 -4.05
C PHE A 152 27.60 -28.08 -4.69
N LEU A 153 27.02 -27.33 -5.64
CA LEU A 153 27.63 -26.12 -6.19
C LEU A 153 27.04 -24.87 -5.53
N SER A 154 27.88 -23.85 -5.34
CA SER A 154 27.40 -22.52 -4.93
C SER A 154 26.31 -22.02 -5.89
N ARG A 155 25.36 -21.23 -5.38
CA ARG A 155 24.33 -20.58 -6.20
C ARG A 155 24.88 -19.56 -7.18
N SER A 156 26.06 -19.00 -6.91
CA SER A 156 26.74 -18.11 -7.85
C SER A 156 27.44 -18.87 -8.97
N ASN A 157 27.57 -20.20 -8.87
CA ASN A 157 28.20 -21.01 -9.92
C ASN A 157 27.36 -20.94 -11.20
N PHE A 158 28.04 -20.64 -12.31
CA PHE A 158 27.46 -20.46 -13.63
C PHE A 158 26.58 -21.65 -14.07
N LEU A 159 27.00 -22.89 -13.80
CA LEU A 159 26.25 -24.10 -14.13
C LEU A 159 24.89 -24.13 -13.41
N ASN A 160 24.90 -23.81 -12.11
CA ASN A 160 23.68 -23.76 -11.30
C ASN A 160 22.70 -22.68 -11.80
N GLN A 161 23.21 -21.54 -12.29
CA GLN A 161 22.38 -20.46 -12.82
C GLN A 161 21.72 -20.82 -14.16
N ILE A 162 22.46 -21.45 -15.09
CA ILE A 162 21.92 -21.86 -16.39
C ILE A 162 20.86 -22.94 -16.22
N ILE A 163 21.21 -24.01 -15.50
CA ILE A 163 20.29 -25.14 -15.25
C ILE A 163 19.05 -24.63 -14.52
N GLY A 164 19.22 -23.72 -13.55
CA GLY A 164 18.11 -23.11 -12.84
C GLY A 164 17.15 -22.36 -13.76
N LYS A 165 17.65 -21.62 -14.76
CA LYS A 165 16.81 -20.90 -15.72
C LYS A 165 16.03 -21.83 -16.65
N LEU A 166 16.59 -23.01 -16.97
CA LEU A 166 15.97 -24.00 -17.86
C LEU A 166 14.88 -24.81 -17.13
N ILE A 167 15.17 -25.32 -15.93
CA ILE A 167 14.26 -26.19 -15.18
C ILE A 167 13.16 -25.38 -14.48
N HIS A 168 13.42 -24.10 -14.21
CA HIS A 168 12.54 -23.26 -13.43
C HIS A 168 12.23 -21.96 -14.16
N PRO A 169 11.18 -21.94 -15.02
CA PRO A 169 10.69 -20.69 -15.56
C PRO A 169 10.38 -19.74 -14.39
N GLY A 170 10.92 -18.52 -14.48
CA GLY A 170 10.77 -17.52 -13.43
C GLY A 170 9.30 -17.20 -13.14
N PRO A 171 9.00 -16.54 -12.01
CA PRO A 171 7.64 -16.13 -11.70
C PRO A 171 7.04 -15.33 -12.87
N LYS A 172 5.73 -15.55 -13.12
CA LYS A 172 4.98 -14.87 -14.19
C LYS A 172 5.31 -13.37 -14.12
N LYS A 173 5.76 -12.79 -15.24
CA LYS A 173 6.07 -11.35 -15.28
C LYS A 173 4.85 -10.59 -14.78
N ARG A 174 5.02 -9.72 -13.77
CA ARG A 174 4.02 -8.69 -13.49
C ARG A 174 3.84 -7.93 -14.80
N PHE A 175 2.62 -7.90 -15.34
CA PHE A 175 2.27 -6.91 -16.34
C PHE A 175 2.68 -5.57 -15.73
N LYS A 176 3.63 -4.87 -16.37
CA LYS A 176 3.95 -3.51 -15.99
C LYS A 176 2.63 -2.74 -16.02
N ALA A 177 2.34 -1.97 -14.98
CA ALA A 177 1.26 -1.00 -15.03
C ALA A 177 1.37 -0.27 -16.37
N ALA A 178 0.25 -0.21 -17.10
CA ALA A 178 0.17 0.27 -18.46
C ALA A 178 0.95 1.58 -18.63
N ARG A 179 1.70 1.67 -19.72
CA ARG A 179 2.32 2.91 -20.18
C ARG A 179 1.26 4.00 -20.35
#